data_AF-A0A2S4N4H9-F1
#
_entry.id   AF-A0A2S4N4H9-F1
#
_cell.length_a   1.000
_cell.length_b   1.000
_cell.length_c   1.000
_cell.angle_alpha   90.00
_cell.angle_beta   90.00
_cell.angle_gamma   90.00
#
_symmetry.space_group_name_H-M   'P 1'
#
loop_
_entity.id
_entity.type
_entity.pdbx_description
1 polymer ?
#
loop_
_entity_poly.entity_id
_entity_poly.type
_entity_poly.pdbx_seq_one_letter_code
_entity_poly.pdbx_strand_id
1 'polypeptide(L)'
;MSVFNIFKKKTAEINKSQEDKIMNFYIYGFVKSNPNFNFKDQILAKKLFQKIIGEKGGIIIGNSFYPYCLIDEDGCSVWDFAFLYLLKNNPNFKEELKNKDLTLLELSSKFNKINLWEDDTRLTYEENPFFGNAVPFIIPFVVFDNKRDTNFDKMILKELKENGNAQNYIDEITLILKEFMPETTFTLGFDEFKRENKSKIIDNFINAKALFGK
;
A
#
# COMPACT_ATOMS: atom_id res chain seq x y z
N MET A 1 -12.47 -23.09 16.77
CA MET A 1 -11.16 -22.41 16.95
C MET A 1 -11.04 -21.34 15.89
N SER A 2 -10.94 -20.06 16.28
CA SER A 2 -10.81 -18.98 15.30
C SER A 2 -9.51 -19.10 14.52
N VAL A 3 -9.58 -18.84 13.22
CA VAL A 3 -8.43 -18.69 12.31
C VAL A 3 -7.37 -17.76 12.93
N PHE A 4 -7.82 -16.76 13.70
CA PHE A 4 -7.00 -15.82 14.48
C PHE A 4 -6.11 -16.46 15.56
N ASN A 5 -6.56 -17.54 16.22
CA ASN A 5 -5.77 -18.23 17.26
C ASN A 5 -4.68 -19.13 16.66
N ILE A 6 -4.92 -19.66 15.45
CA ILE A 6 -3.89 -20.33 14.65
C ILE A 6 -2.87 -19.31 14.15
N PHE A 7 -3.33 -18.10 13.78
CA PHE A 7 -2.47 -17.01 13.34
C PHE A 7 -1.59 -16.43 14.46
N LYS A 8 -2.10 -16.24 15.68
CA LYS A 8 -1.29 -15.81 16.85
C LYS A 8 -0.15 -16.76 17.19
N LYS A 9 -0.38 -18.08 17.08
CA LYS A 9 0.63 -19.09 17.42
C LYS A 9 1.72 -19.20 16.35
N LYS A 10 1.37 -19.04 15.07
CA LYS A 10 2.35 -19.02 13.96
C LYS A 10 3.11 -17.70 13.84
N THR A 11 2.50 -16.57 14.16
CA THR A 11 3.22 -15.27 14.23
C THR A 11 4.32 -15.32 15.28
N ALA A 12 4.05 -15.83 16.48
CA ALA A 12 5.07 -15.92 17.54
C ALA A 12 6.33 -16.73 17.16
N GLU A 13 6.21 -17.77 16.31
CA GLU A 13 7.35 -18.59 15.85
C GLU A 13 8.06 -18.01 14.61
N ILE A 14 7.37 -17.25 13.76
CA ILE A 14 7.93 -16.61 12.56
C ILE A 14 8.61 -15.26 12.89
N ASN A 15 8.12 -14.58 13.93
CA ASN A 15 8.54 -13.21 14.28
C ASN A 15 10.01 -13.10 14.68
N LYS A 16 10.64 -14.14 15.23
CA LYS A 16 12.03 -14.01 15.73
C LYS A 16 13.14 -14.15 14.69
N SER A 17 12.86 -14.58 13.45
CA SER A 17 13.91 -14.78 12.43
C SER A 17 13.60 -14.23 11.03
N GLN A 18 12.39 -13.73 10.77
CA GLN A 18 11.98 -13.20 9.45
C GLN A 18 11.49 -11.74 9.46
N GLU A 19 11.20 -11.14 10.62
CA GLU A 19 10.84 -9.71 10.74
C GLU A 19 11.95 -8.78 10.22
N ASP A 20 13.22 -9.19 10.30
CA ASP A 20 14.36 -8.44 9.78
C ASP A 20 14.51 -8.45 8.24
N LYS A 21 13.46 -8.77 7.46
CA LYS A 21 13.58 -8.86 5.98
C LYS A 21 12.39 -8.34 5.20
N ILE A 22 11.32 -7.85 5.83
CA ILE A 22 10.12 -7.46 5.11
C ILE A 22 9.65 -6.09 5.55
N MET A 23 9.29 -5.24 4.59
CA MET A 23 8.77 -3.90 4.85
C MET A 23 7.43 -3.69 4.14
N ASN A 24 6.51 -3.05 4.86
CA ASN A 24 5.16 -2.74 4.37
C ASN A 24 5.11 -1.29 3.90
N PHE A 25 4.79 -1.09 2.64
CA PHE A 25 4.72 0.23 2.04
C PHE A 25 3.38 0.44 1.35
N TYR A 26 3.11 1.68 1.01
CA TYR A 26 1.97 2.04 0.18
C TYR A 26 2.25 3.23 -0.72
N ILE A 27 1.54 3.25 -1.84
CA ILE A 27 1.30 4.44 -2.66
C ILE A 27 0.01 5.08 -2.15
N TYR A 28 -0.05 6.40 -2.04
CA TYR A 28 -1.27 7.10 -1.68
C TYR A 28 -1.52 8.33 -2.56
N GLY A 29 -2.79 8.68 -2.70
CA GLY A 29 -3.23 9.81 -3.53
C GLY A 29 -4.73 9.98 -3.52
N PHE A 30 -5.24 10.75 -4.48
CA PHE A 30 -6.67 11.01 -4.62
C PHE A 30 -7.20 10.58 -5.98
N VAL A 31 -8.42 10.05 -5.98
CA VAL A 31 -9.22 9.76 -7.17
C VAL A 31 -10.53 10.52 -7.13
N LYS A 32 -11.17 10.68 -8.29
CA LYS A 32 -12.42 11.43 -8.37
C LYS A 32 -13.62 10.71 -7.75
N SER A 33 -13.67 9.39 -7.85
CA SER A 33 -14.83 8.61 -7.41
C SER A 33 -14.43 7.40 -6.54
N ASN A 34 -14.60 6.18 -7.03
CA ASN A 34 -14.38 4.96 -6.29
C ASN A 34 -12.86 4.74 -6.08
N PRO A 35 -12.35 4.63 -4.84
CA PRO A 35 -10.94 4.37 -4.58
C PRO A 35 -10.55 2.90 -4.71
N ASN A 36 -11.53 1.99 -4.89
CA ASN A 36 -11.30 0.55 -4.93
C ASN A 36 -11.24 0.06 -6.38
N PHE A 37 -10.03 -0.11 -6.90
CA PHE A 37 -9.77 -0.66 -8.24
C PHE A 37 -8.89 -1.89 -8.16
N ASN A 38 -9.05 -2.79 -9.13
CA ASN A 38 -8.27 -4.02 -9.23
C ASN A 38 -7.36 -3.96 -10.45
N PHE A 39 -6.09 -4.32 -10.28
CA PHE A 39 -5.11 -4.42 -11.37
C PHE A 39 -5.41 -5.65 -12.20
N LYS A 40 -5.98 -5.44 -13.39
CA LYS A 40 -6.32 -6.53 -14.32
C LYS A 40 -5.10 -7.00 -15.12
N ASP A 41 -4.11 -6.14 -15.32
CA ASP A 41 -2.90 -6.43 -16.09
C ASP A 41 -1.71 -6.71 -15.15
N GLN A 42 -1.28 -7.97 -15.12
CA GLN A 42 -0.16 -8.40 -14.29
C GLN A 42 1.20 -7.87 -14.78
N ILE A 43 1.38 -7.74 -16.10
CA ILE A 43 2.63 -7.27 -16.70
C ILE A 43 2.81 -5.80 -16.35
N LEU A 44 1.75 -5.01 -16.53
CA LEU A 44 1.77 -3.60 -16.18
C LEU A 44 1.95 -3.41 -14.66
N ALA A 45 1.32 -4.23 -13.83
CA ALA A 45 1.48 -4.16 -12.39
C ALA A 45 2.94 -4.43 -12.01
N LYS A 46 3.55 -5.50 -12.51
CA LYS A 46 4.96 -5.79 -12.27
C LYS A 46 5.87 -4.65 -12.74
N LYS A 47 5.60 -4.06 -13.91
CA LYS A 47 6.36 -2.90 -14.43
C LYS A 47 6.27 -1.68 -13.50
N LEU A 48 5.07 -1.34 -13.03
CA LEU A 48 4.87 -0.27 -12.05
C LEU A 48 5.70 -0.52 -10.79
N PHE A 49 5.60 -1.71 -10.22
CA PHE A 49 6.29 -2.03 -8.97
C PHE A 49 7.80 -2.11 -9.13
N GLN A 50 8.32 -2.64 -10.24
CA GLN A 50 9.76 -2.58 -10.54
C GLN A 50 10.27 -1.13 -10.59
N LYS A 51 9.48 -0.18 -11.09
CA LYS A 51 9.83 1.25 -11.08
C LYS A 51 9.83 1.86 -9.67
N ILE A 52 9.04 1.31 -8.75
CA ILE A 52 8.90 1.79 -7.36
C ILE A 52 9.96 1.15 -6.46
N ILE A 53 10.15 -0.18 -6.54
CA ILE A 53 11.00 -0.92 -5.59
C ILE A 53 12.34 -1.36 -6.19
N GLY A 54 12.52 -1.23 -7.51
CA GLY A 54 13.73 -1.63 -8.24
C GLY A 54 13.82 -3.13 -8.45
N GLU A 55 15.03 -3.68 -8.35
CA GLU A 55 15.32 -5.13 -8.44
C GLU A 55 14.89 -5.93 -7.19
N LYS A 56 14.12 -5.31 -6.30
CA LYS A 56 13.63 -5.98 -5.09
C LYS A 56 12.42 -6.86 -5.43
N GLY A 57 12.32 -7.97 -4.72
CA GLY A 57 11.13 -8.82 -4.71
C GLY A 57 10.09 -8.30 -3.72
N GLY A 58 8.87 -8.79 -3.86
CA GLY A 58 7.77 -8.30 -3.05
C GLY A 58 6.41 -8.90 -3.38
N ILE A 59 5.42 -8.52 -2.58
CA ILE A 59 4.01 -8.80 -2.84
C ILE A 59 3.38 -7.52 -3.34
N ILE A 60 2.83 -7.58 -4.55
CA ILE A 60 1.95 -6.55 -5.09
C ILE A 60 0.54 -6.90 -4.63
N ILE A 61 -0.06 -6.07 -3.78
CA ILE A 61 -1.48 -6.21 -3.48
C ILE A 61 -2.20 -5.48 -4.61
N GLY A 62 -2.77 -6.26 -5.51
CA GLY A 62 -3.26 -5.85 -6.82
C GLY A 62 -4.53 -5.01 -6.79
N ASN A 63 -4.81 -4.31 -5.69
CA ASN A 63 -5.95 -3.44 -5.57
C ASN A 63 -5.59 -2.15 -4.86
N SER A 64 -6.29 -1.08 -5.22
CA SER A 64 -6.38 0.11 -4.39
C SER A 64 -7.53 -0.03 -3.38
N PHE A 65 -7.38 0.65 -2.25
CA PHE A 65 -8.34 0.64 -1.14
C PHE A 65 -8.59 2.06 -0.67
N TYR A 66 -9.80 2.29 -0.17
CA TYR A 66 -10.02 3.39 0.76
C TYR A 66 -9.25 3.13 2.07
N PRO A 67 -8.66 4.16 2.74
CA PRO A 67 -7.79 3.94 3.89
C PRO A 67 -8.40 3.11 5.03
N TYR A 68 -9.65 3.36 5.41
CA TYR A 68 -10.32 2.57 6.46
C TYR A 68 -10.67 1.12 6.05
N CYS A 69 -10.41 0.71 4.80
CA CYS A 69 -10.55 -0.69 4.37
C CYS A 69 -9.27 -1.52 4.58
N LEU A 70 -8.14 -0.91 4.97
CA LEU A 70 -6.84 -1.61 5.03
C LEU A 70 -6.69 -2.56 6.22
N ILE A 71 -7.56 -2.45 7.23
CA ILE A 71 -7.53 -3.26 8.46
C ILE A 71 -8.94 -3.80 8.68
N ASP A 72 -9.08 -5.12 8.77
CA ASP A 72 -10.38 -5.75 8.99
C ASP A 72 -10.86 -5.64 10.45
N GLU A 73 -12.10 -6.06 10.70
CA GLU A 73 -12.75 -6.00 12.02
C GLU A 73 -11.95 -6.75 13.12
N ASP A 74 -11.15 -7.75 12.73
CA ASP A 74 -10.29 -8.51 13.63
C ASP A 74 -8.92 -7.82 13.90
N GLY A 75 -8.64 -6.69 13.26
CA GLY A 75 -7.37 -5.97 13.38
C GLY A 75 -6.23 -6.57 12.53
N CYS A 76 -6.57 -7.38 11.52
CA CYS A 76 -5.61 -7.89 10.53
C CYS A 76 -5.43 -6.85 9.42
N SER A 77 -4.19 -6.44 9.15
CA SER A 77 -3.91 -5.54 8.04
C SER A 77 -3.85 -6.30 6.71
N VAL A 78 -4.09 -5.59 5.60
CA VAL A 78 -3.99 -6.16 4.25
C VAL A 78 -2.59 -6.72 3.96
N TRP A 79 -1.53 -6.09 4.49
CA TRP A 79 -0.15 -6.58 4.35
C TRP A 79 0.08 -7.89 5.09
N ASP A 80 -0.35 -7.97 6.35
CA ASP A 80 -0.21 -9.18 7.16
C ASP A 80 -1.00 -10.34 6.54
N PHE A 81 -2.23 -10.05 6.11
CA PHE A 81 -3.05 -11.04 5.43
C PHE A 81 -2.39 -11.52 4.14
N ALA A 82 -1.88 -10.62 3.29
CA ALA A 82 -1.21 -10.97 2.04
C ALA A 82 -0.04 -11.93 2.27
N PHE A 83 0.84 -11.59 3.21
CA PHE A 83 2.02 -12.39 3.53
C PHE A 83 1.62 -13.76 4.09
N LEU A 84 0.72 -13.80 5.07
CA LEU A 84 0.28 -15.05 5.69
C LEU A 84 -0.52 -15.94 4.72
N TYR A 85 -1.32 -15.32 3.84
CA TYR A 85 -2.08 -16.02 2.81
C TYR A 85 -1.14 -16.75 1.84
N LEU A 86 -0.12 -16.06 1.33
CA LEU A 86 0.86 -16.66 0.43
C LEU A 86 1.70 -17.73 1.14
N LEU A 87 2.15 -17.48 2.37
CA LEU A 87 2.90 -18.45 3.16
C LEU A 87 2.11 -19.74 3.42
N LYS A 88 0.78 -19.65 3.55
CA LYS A 88 -0.09 -20.80 3.82
C LYS A 88 -0.50 -21.54 2.54
N ASN A 89 -0.82 -20.82 1.47
CA ASN A 89 -1.49 -21.39 0.30
C ASN A 89 -0.58 -21.52 -0.92
N ASN A 90 0.57 -20.87 -0.96
CA ASN A 90 1.56 -21.02 -2.03
C ASN A 90 2.79 -21.79 -1.50
N PRO A 91 2.95 -23.08 -1.85
CA PRO A 91 4.07 -23.90 -1.38
C PRO A 91 5.44 -23.36 -1.82
N ASN A 92 5.50 -22.66 -2.95
CA ASN A 92 6.73 -22.11 -3.52
C ASN A 92 7.07 -20.72 -2.98
N PHE A 93 6.20 -20.11 -2.16
CA PHE A 93 6.39 -18.74 -1.70
C PHE A 93 7.70 -18.53 -0.93
N LYS A 94 8.17 -19.55 -0.20
CA LYS A 94 9.47 -19.50 0.48
C LYS A 94 10.66 -19.42 -0.48
N GLU A 95 10.53 -19.95 -1.69
CA GLU A 95 11.54 -19.86 -2.74
C GLU A 95 11.42 -18.52 -3.48
N GLU A 96 10.20 -18.07 -3.79
CA GLU A 96 9.92 -16.72 -4.35
C GLU A 96 10.55 -15.62 -3.47
N LEU A 97 10.44 -15.74 -2.15
CA LEU A 97 11.10 -14.84 -1.19
C LEU A 97 12.63 -14.81 -1.34
N LYS A 98 13.26 -15.96 -1.62
CA LYS A 98 14.71 -16.07 -1.80
C LYS A 98 15.16 -15.54 -3.16
N ASN A 99 14.38 -15.81 -4.20
CA ASN A 99 14.66 -15.41 -5.57
C ASN A 99 14.34 -13.93 -5.83
N LYS A 100 13.73 -13.24 -4.86
CA LYS A 100 13.27 -11.85 -4.97
C LYS A 100 12.26 -11.67 -6.10
N ASP A 101 11.34 -12.62 -6.23
CA ASP A 101 10.27 -12.54 -7.22
C ASP A 101 9.18 -11.52 -6.81
N LEU A 102 8.46 -11.01 -7.82
CA LEU A 102 7.27 -10.18 -7.64
C LEU A 102 6.01 -11.02 -7.80
N THR A 103 5.24 -11.13 -6.72
CA THR A 103 3.99 -11.90 -6.67
C THR A 103 2.80 -10.96 -6.58
N LEU A 104 1.87 -11.06 -7.52
CA LEU A 104 0.63 -10.27 -7.53
C LEU A 104 -0.47 -11.04 -6.79
N LEU A 105 -1.14 -10.37 -5.85
CA LEU A 105 -2.22 -10.93 -5.04
C LEU A 105 -3.43 -10.00 -5.02
N GLU A 106 -4.61 -10.55 -5.33
CA GLU A 106 -5.89 -9.84 -5.32
C GLU A 106 -6.61 -10.11 -3.97
N LEU A 107 -6.94 -9.04 -3.23
CA LEU A 107 -7.54 -9.08 -1.88
C LEU A 107 -8.80 -8.21 -1.68
N SER A 108 -9.37 -7.63 -2.74
CA SER A 108 -10.54 -6.72 -2.68
C SER A 108 -11.75 -7.40 -2.05
N SER A 109 -11.98 -8.68 -2.35
CA SER A 109 -13.09 -9.44 -1.76
C SER A 109 -13.00 -9.62 -0.25
N LYS A 110 -11.79 -9.58 0.33
CA LYS A 110 -11.54 -9.71 1.78
C LYS A 110 -11.52 -8.37 2.50
N PHE A 111 -11.06 -7.31 1.82
CA PHE A 111 -10.90 -5.95 2.38
C PHE A 111 -11.79 -4.95 1.63
N ASN A 112 -13.11 -5.13 1.70
CA ASN A 112 -14.11 -4.27 1.05
C ASN A 112 -15.01 -3.49 2.02
N LYS A 113 -14.86 -3.71 3.33
CA LYS A 113 -15.63 -3.04 4.36
C LYS A 113 -14.82 -1.92 4.98
N ILE A 114 -15.46 -0.77 5.15
CA ILE A 114 -14.92 0.32 5.95
C ILE A 114 -14.93 -0.10 7.42
N ASN A 115 -13.77 0.01 8.05
CA ASN A 115 -13.57 -0.22 9.47
C ASN A 115 -12.82 0.99 10.07
N LEU A 116 -13.55 1.84 10.79
CA LEU A 116 -12.97 3.03 11.41
C LEU A 116 -11.97 2.61 12.49
N TRP A 117 -10.80 3.21 12.49
CA TRP A 117 -9.76 2.88 13.46
C TRP A 117 -9.93 3.74 14.69
N GLU A 118 -10.31 3.14 15.82
CA GLU A 118 -10.52 3.88 17.07
C GLU A 118 -11.50 5.05 16.90
N ASP A 119 -12.57 4.83 16.12
CA ASP A 119 -13.59 5.82 15.78
C ASP A 119 -13.08 7.08 15.04
N ASP A 120 -11.89 7.02 14.41
CA ASP A 120 -11.41 8.09 13.55
C ASP A 120 -12.31 8.25 12.31
N THR A 121 -12.98 9.39 12.20
CA THR A 121 -13.90 9.73 11.12
C THR A 121 -13.37 10.80 10.16
N ARG A 122 -12.10 11.23 10.28
CA ARG A 122 -11.59 12.45 9.63
C ARG A 122 -11.61 12.40 8.10
N LEU A 123 -11.59 11.20 7.50
CA LEU A 123 -11.69 11.01 6.05
C LEU A 123 -13.11 10.80 5.53
N THR A 124 -14.09 10.67 6.44
CA THR A 124 -15.50 10.49 6.07
C THR A 124 -16.07 11.76 5.45
N TYR A 125 -17.08 11.59 4.61
CA TYR A 125 -17.76 12.72 3.98
C TYR A 125 -18.48 13.59 5.01
N GLU A 126 -19.05 12.96 6.03
CA GLU A 126 -19.81 13.59 7.12
C GLU A 126 -18.94 14.58 7.90
N GLU A 127 -17.70 14.19 8.23
CA GLU A 127 -16.77 15.08 8.92
C GLU A 127 -16.05 16.04 7.95
N ASN A 128 -15.73 15.57 6.74
CA ASN A 128 -14.95 16.34 5.78
C ASN A 128 -15.46 16.18 4.34
N PRO A 129 -16.47 16.99 3.94
CA PRO A 129 -17.11 16.89 2.62
C PRO A 129 -16.17 17.03 1.42
N PHE A 130 -14.98 17.62 1.62
CA PHE A 130 -13.93 17.70 0.61
C PHE A 130 -13.60 16.33 0.01
N PHE A 131 -13.55 15.29 0.83
CA PHE A 131 -13.23 13.93 0.39
C PHE A 131 -14.35 13.26 -0.42
N GLY A 132 -15.49 13.92 -0.63
CA GLY A 132 -16.50 13.48 -1.61
C GLY A 132 -16.10 13.72 -3.06
N ASN A 133 -15.19 14.68 -3.33
CA ASN A 133 -14.74 15.02 -4.70
C ASN A 133 -13.30 14.58 -4.98
N ALA A 134 -12.51 14.39 -3.93
CA ALA A 134 -11.14 13.88 -3.98
C ALA A 134 -11.04 12.73 -2.97
N VAL A 135 -11.44 11.54 -3.41
CA VAL A 135 -11.52 10.36 -2.54
C VAL A 135 -10.12 9.78 -2.32
N PRO A 136 -9.67 9.61 -1.06
CA PRO A 136 -8.41 8.97 -0.72
C PRO A 136 -8.31 7.54 -1.27
N PHE A 137 -7.17 7.20 -1.87
CA PHE A 137 -6.84 5.82 -2.22
C PHE A 137 -5.45 5.43 -1.69
N ILE A 138 -5.30 4.14 -1.40
CA ILE A 138 -4.04 3.51 -1.04
C ILE A 138 -3.82 2.26 -1.88
N ILE A 139 -2.62 2.09 -2.43
CA ILE A 139 -2.17 0.84 -3.06
C ILE A 139 -1.07 0.23 -2.18
N PRO A 140 -1.38 -0.83 -1.42
CA PRO A 140 -0.45 -1.44 -0.49
C PRO A 140 0.50 -2.42 -1.21
N PHE A 141 1.70 -2.57 -0.70
CA PHE A 141 2.67 -3.55 -1.18
C PHE A 141 3.69 -3.93 -0.11
N VAL A 142 4.33 -5.07 -0.33
CA VAL A 142 5.32 -5.66 0.58
C VAL A 142 6.65 -5.79 -0.16
N VAL A 143 7.75 -5.49 0.51
CA VAL A 143 9.12 -5.59 -0.05
C VAL A 143 9.95 -6.56 0.77
N PHE A 144 10.62 -7.53 0.13
CA PHE A 144 11.35 -8.62 0.78
C PHE A 144 12.80 -8.30 1.18
N ASP A 145 13.17 -7.02 1.27
CA ASP A 145 14.54 -6.62 1.62
C ASP A 145 14.56 -5.30 2.40
N ASN A 146 14.94 -5.37 3.68
CA ASN A 146 15.14 -4.20 4.55
C ASN A 146 16.56 -3.58 4.45
N LYS A 147 17.49 -4.22 3.73
CA LYS A 147 18.88 -3.75 3.59
C LYS A 147 19.05 -3.00 2.27
N ARG A 148 18.43 -1.81 2.15
CA ARG A 148 18.71 -0.71 1.19
C ARG A 148 17.49 0.19 1.05
N ASP A 149 17.73 1.46 0.74
CA ASP A 149 16.75 2.39 0.18
C ASP A 149 16.07 1.77 -1.04
N THR A 150 14.74 1.85 -1.11
CA THR A 150 13.96 1.43 -2.27
C THR A 150 14.28 2.30 -3.49
N ASN A 151 13.81 1.92 -4.68
CA ASN A 151 14.02 2.78 -5.85
C ASN A 151 13.31 4.14 -5.68
N PHE A 152 12.11 4.17 -5.08
CA PHE A 152 11.40 5.41 -4.81
C PHE A 152 12.19 6.32 -3.85
N ASP A 153 12.80 5.79 -2.79
CA ASP A 153 13.65 6.58 -1.88
C ASP A 153 14.80 7.26 -2.64
N LYS A 154 15.49 6.50 -3.49
CA LYS A 154 16.60 7.01 -4.30
C LYS A 154 16.15 8.06 -5.30
N MET A 155 15.04 7.82 -6.00
CA MET A 155 14.51 8.72 -7.01
C MET A 155 14.00 10.03 -6.38
N ILE A 156 13.28 9.95 -5.27
CA ILE A 156 12.83 11.14 -4.52
C ILE A 156 14.05 11.94 -4.05
N LEU A 157 15.04 11.31 -3.41
CA LEU A 157 16.24 12.01 -2.96
C LEU A 157 17.04 12.63 -4.10
N LYS A 158 17.11 11.96 -5.25
CA LYS A 158 17.76 12.49 -6.44
C LYS A 158 17.04 13.74 -6.95
N GLU A 159 15.72 13.67 -7.16
CA GLU A 159 14.96 14.81 -7.69
C GLU A 159 14.90 15.98 -6.70
N LEU A 160 14.83 15.71 -5.39
CA LEU A 160 14.94 16.76 -4.39
C LEU A 160 16.28 17.51 -4.48
N LYS A 161 17.39 16.81 -4.76
CA LYS A 161 18.71 17.43 -4.93
C LYS A 161 18.83 18.21 -6.24
N GLU A 162 18.26 17.69 -7.32
CA GLU A 162 18.40 18.26 -8.67
C GLU A 162 17.40 19.40 -8.94
N ASN A 163 16.16 19.26 -8.47
CA ASN A 163 15.01 20.12 -8.84
C ASN A 163 14.33 20.79 -7.63
N GLY A 164 14.72 20.44 -6.39
CA GLY A 164 14.09 20.93 -5.16
C GLY A 164 12.70 20.33 -4.86
N ASN A 165 12.21 19.41 -5.69
CA ASN A 165 10.97 18.66 -5.52
C ASN A 165 11.08 17.32 -6.28
N ALA A 166 10.14 16.38 -6.03
CA ALA A 166 10.10 15.07 -6.69
C ALA A 166 8.91 14.92 -7.66
N GLN A 167 8.42 16.04 -8.23
CA GLN A 167 7.18 16.05 -9.01
C GLN A 167 7.29 15.18 -10.27
N ASN A 168 8.43 15.20 -10.96
CA ASN A 168 8.61 14.45 -12.21
C ASN A 168 8.46 12.94 -11.97
N TYR A 169 9.11 12.41 -10.93
CA TYR A 169 8.98 11.00 -10.57
C TYR A 169 7.55 10.64 -10.18
N ILE A 170 6.87 11.49 -9.41
CA ILE A 170 5.47 11.30 -9.01
C ILE A 170 4.52 11.34 -10.21
N ASP A 171 4.76 12.22 -11.19
CA ASP A 171 3.97 12.32 -12.42
C ASP A 171 4.13 11.07 -13.29
N GLU A 172 5.34 10.53 -13.41
CA GLU A 172 5.58 9.27 -14.13
C GLU A 172 4.82 8.10 -13.48
N ILE A 173 4.77 8.04 -12.15
CA ILE A 173 4.01 7.02 -11.42
C ILE A 173 2.50 7.24 -11.63
N THR A 174 2.04 8.49 -11.54
CA THR A 174 0.65 8.87 -11.78
C THR A 174 0.20 8.49 -13.19
N LEU A 175 1.05 8.67 -14.20
CA LEU A 175 0.75 8.30 -15.59
C LEU A 175 0.53 6.79 -15.72
N ILE A 176 1.39 5.97 -15.11
CA ILE A 176 1.21 4.50 -15.12
C ILE A 176 -0.04 4.11 -14.35
N LEU A 177 -0.33 4.75 -13.22
CA LEU A 177 -1.52 4.47 -12.42
C LEU A 177 -2.82 4.76 -13.17
N LYS A 178 -2.83 5.78 -14.05
CA LYS A 178 -4.00 6.10 -14.88
C LYS A 178 -4.41 4.97 -15.84
N GLU A 179 -3.50 4.07 -16.19
CA GLU A 179 -3.83 2.88 -16.98
C GLU A 179 -4.70 1.88 -16.19
N PHE A 180 -4.60 1.86 -14.86
CA PHE A 180 -5.43 1.02 -13.98
C PHE A 180 -6.64 1.76 -13.42
N MET A 181 -6.44 3.04 -13.15
CA MET A 181 -7.34 3.92 -12.42
C MET A 181 -7.50 5.20 -13.25
N PRO A 182 -8.32 5.20 -14.33
CA PRO A 182 -8.41 6.32 -15.26
C PRO A 182 -8.82 7.64 -14.60
N GLU A 183 -9.58 7.54 -13.51
CA GLU A 183 -10.03 8.70 -12.71
C GLU A 183 -9.03 9.12 -11.62
N THR A 184 -7.81 8.56 -11.62
CA THR A 184 -6.74 9.00 -10.73
C THR A 184 -6.50 10.48 -10.96
N THR A 185 -6.73 11.25 -9.90
CA THR A 185 -6.58 12.70 -9.96
C THR A 185 -5.10 13.03 -9.83
N PHE A 186 -4.43 12.51 -8.80
CA PHE A 186 -2.98 12.54 -8.68
C PHE A 186 -2.47 11.61 -7.56
N THR A 187 -1.19 11.27 -7.63
CA THR A 187 -0.45 10.55 -6.58
C THR A 187 0.23 11.56 -5.67
N LEU A 188 0.15 11.36 -4.35
CA LEU A 188 0.85 12.19 -3.36
C LEU A 188 2.26 11.69 -3.12
N GLY A 189 2.43 10.37 -3.02
CA GLY A 189 3.73 9.78 -2.78
C GLY A 189 3.67 8.35 -2.25
N PHE A 190 4.72 8.01 -1.51
CA PHE A 190 4.97 6.71 -0.93
C PHE A 190 5.26 6.88 0.56
N ASP A 191 4.86 5.91 1.37
CA ASP A 191 5.23 5.89 2.79
C ASP A 191 5.21 4.44 3.32
N GLU A 192 5.81 4.26 4.48
CA GLU A 192 5.88 2.98 5.20
C GLU A 192 4.68 2.84 6.13
N PHE A 193 4.04 1.67 6.12
CA PHE A 193 3.00 1.32 7.08
C PHE A 193 3.62 0.74 8.35
N LYS A 194 3.38 1.41 9.48
CA LYS A 194 3.73 0.93 10.83
C LYS A 194 2.47 0.72 11.63
N ARG A 195 2.27 -0.50 12.11
CA ARG A 195 1.05 -0.90 12.84
C ARG A 195 0.82 -0.04 14.08
N GLU A 196 1.91 0.34 14.75
CA GLU A 196 1.93 1.17 15.96
C GLU A 196 1.48 2.61 15.68
N ASN A 197 1.51 3.05 14.41
CA ASN A 197 1.17 4.40 13.99
C ASN A 197 0.30 4.38 12.72
N LYS A 198 -0.79 3.61 12.74
CA LYS A 198 -1.76 3.56 11.63
C LYS A 198 -2.39 4.93 11.34
N SER A 199 -2.55 5.80 12.35
CA SER A 199 -3.11 7.15 12.18
C SER A 199 -2.29 8.03 11.23
N LYS A 200 -0.98 7.76 11.06
CA LYS A 200 -0.13 8.46 10.09
C LYS A 200 -0.70 8.43 8.67
N ILE A 201 -1.33 7.31 8.27
CA ILE A 201 -2.00 7.21 6.97
C ILE A 201 -3.07 8.30 6.84
N ILE A 202 -3.89 8.49 7.88
CA ILE A 202 -4.97 9.48 7.90
C ILE A 202 -4.37 10.89 7.89
N ASP A 203 -3.33 11.11 8.71
CA ASP A 203 -2.65 12.41 8.81
C ASP A 203 -2.06 12.83 7.45
N ASN A 204 -1.51 11.90 6.67
CA ASN A 204 -0.99 12.17 5.33
C ASN A 204 -2.07 12.78 4.41
N PHE A 205 -3.31 12.26 4.43
CA PHE A 205 -4.41 12.81 3.63
C PHE A 205 -4.95 14.13 4.18
N ILE A 206 -5.06 14.26 5.50
CA ILE A 206 -5.53 15.49 6.15
C ILE A 206 -4.56 16.65 5.86
N ASN A 207 -3.25 16.41 5.97
CA ASN A 207 -2.23 17.40 5.65
C ASN A 207 -2.25 17.77 4.16
N ALA A 208 -2.49 16.79 3.28
CA ALA A 208 -2.59 17.04 1.85
C ALA A 208 -3.80 17.88 1.43
N LYS A 209 -4.84 18.02 2.27
CA LYS A 209 -5.99 18.89 2.01
C LYS A 209 -5.57 20.34 1.71
N ALA A 210 -4.50 20.82 2.34
CA ALA A 210 -3.96 22.16 2.11
C ALA A 210 -3.56 22.42 0.65
N LEU A 211 -3.25 21.38 -0.13
CA LEU A 211 -2.87 21.49 -1.54
C LEU A 211 -4.05 21.88 -2.45
N PHE A 212 -5.30 21.72 -1.99
CA PHE A 212 -6.51 22.00 -2.74
C PHE A 212 -7.16 23.33 -2.36
N GLY A 213 -6.66 23.99 -1.32
CA GLY A 213 -7.13 25.28 -0.85
C GLY A 213 -6.27 26.41 -1.41
N LYS A 214 -6.64 26.94 -2.58
CA LYS A 214 -6.40 28.34 -2.97
C LYS A 214 -7.68 28.90 -3.56
#